data_AF-A0A962B264-F1
#
_entry.id   AF-A0A962B264-F1
#
_cell.length_a   1.000
_cell.length_b   1.000
_cell.length_c   1.000
_cell.angle_alpha   90.00
_cell.angle_beta   90.00
_cell.angle_gamma   90.00
#
_symmetry.space_group_name_H-M   'P 1'
#
loop_
_entity.id
_entity.type
_entity.pdbx_description
1 polymer ?
#
loop_
_entity_poly.entity_id
_entity_poly.type
_entity_poly.pdbx_seq_one_letter_code
_entity_poly.pdbx_strand_id
1 'polypeptide(L)'
;MKITILDDYHDTLRTLDCFRKLDGHEVAIWNDHVQDLEPLTARLADTDVLVLIRDRTKIRTPLLERLPRHKLISQRSVFPH
;
A
#
# COMPACT_ATOMS: atom_id res chain seq x y z
N MET A 1 11.29 3.12 -7.93
CA MET A 1 10.53 1.97 -7.39
C MET A 1 9.06 2.31 -7.41
N LYS A 2 8.19 1.31 -7.57
CA LYS A 2 6.74 1.49 -7.54
C LYS A 2 6.21 1.29 -6.12
N ILE A 3 5.72 2.37 -5.54
CA ILE A 3 5.19 2.44 -4.18
C ILE A 3 3.67 2.50 -4.26
N THR A 4 2.98 1.60 -3.56
CA THR A 4 1.52 1.61 -3.48
C THR A 4 1.10 1.96 -2.06
N ILE A 5 0.23 2.95 -1.92
CA ILE A 5 -0.39 3.34 -0.66
C ILE A 5 -1.88 2.96 -0.72
N LEU A 6 -2.34 2.14 0.22
CA LEU A 6 -3.73 1.69 0.27
C LEU A 6 -4.60 2.52 1.22
N ASP A 7 -5.89 2.53 0.92
CA ASP A 7 -6.96 3.01 1.79
C ASP A 7 -6.84 4.49 2.21
N ASP A 8 -6.29 5.38 1.37
CA ASP A 8 -6.31 6.83 1.62
C ASP A 8 -7.66 7.43 1.19
N TYR A 9 -8.71 7.13 1.96
CA TYR A 9 -10.11 7.44 1.62
C TYR A 9 -10.39 8.88 1.15
N HIS A 10 -9.60 9.85 1.63
CA HIS A 10 -9.83 11.27 1.36
C HIS A 10 -8.77 11.90 0.46
N ASP A 11 -7.87 11.09 -0.11
CA ASP A 11 -6.77 11.52 -0.97
C ASP A 11 -5.91 12.64 -0.34
N THR A 12 -5.69 12.53 0.97
CA THR A 12 -5.03 13.58 1.77
C THR A 12 -3.52 13.43 1.84
N LEU A 13 -2.98 12.23 1.62
CA LEU A 13 -1.56 11.99 1.85
C LEU A 13 -0.67 12.82 0.91
N ARG A 14 -1.10 13.03 -0.33
CA ARG A 14 -0.38 13.85 -1.31
C ARG A 14 -0.27 15.32 -0.92
N THR A 15 -1.13 15.81 -0.01
CA THR A 15 -1.12 17.20 0.45
C THR A 15 -0.20 17.41 1.64
N LEU A 16 0.36 16.35 2.22
CA LEU A 16 1.25 16.44 3.37
C LEU A 16 2.67 16.82 2.95
N ASP A 17 3.32 17.71 3.70
CA ASP A 17 4.71 18.12 3.44
C ASP A 17 5.69 16.95 3.39
N CYS A 18 5.42 15.86 4.09
CA CYS A 18 6.28 14.69 4.10
C CYS A 18 6.18 13.85 2.84
N PHE A 19 5.15 14.05 2.00
CA PHE A 19 4.97 13.30 0.76
C PHE A 19 6.15 13.47 -0.21
N ARG A 20 6.79 14.65 -0.20
CA ARG A 20 8.03 14.93 -0.95
C ARG A 20 9.19 13.98 -0.63
N LYS A 21 9.13 13.26 0.49
CA LYS A 21 10.14 12.23 0.80
C LYS A 21 10.08 11.04 -0.15
N LEU A 22 9.00 10.91 -0.93
CA LEU A 22 8.80 9.90 -1.96
C LEU A 22 9.18 10.39 -3.37
N ASP A 23 9.73 11.60 -3.49
CA ASP A 23 10.18 12.13 -4.78
C ASP A 23 11.18 11.18 -5.46
N GLY A 24 11.04 11.01 -6.78
CA GLY A 24 11.83 10.04 -7.57
C GLY A 24 11.30 8.60 -7.55
N HIS A 25 10.19 8.34 -6.86
CA HIS A 25 9.46 7.07 -6.92
C HIS A 25 8.15 7.22 -7.69
N GLU A 26 7.69 6.13 -8.32
CA GLU A 26 6.33 6.07 -8.89
C GLU A 26 5.38 5.71 -7.76
N VAL A 27 4.50 6.63 -7.37
CA VAL A 27 3.57 6.45 -6.25
C VAL A 27 2.15 6.29 -6.75
N ALA A 28 1.53 5.15 -6.46
CA ALA A 28 0.12 4.89 -6.67
C ALA A 28 -0.62 4.96 -5.34
N ILE A 29 -1.64 5.83 -5.25
CA ILE A 29 -2.49 5.98 -4.06
C ILE A 29 -3.87 5.44 -4.41
N TRP A 30 -4.41 4.56 -3.56
CA TRP A 30 -5.76 4.04 -3.68
C TRP A 30 -6.65 4.65 -2.60
N ASN A 31 -7.74 5.27 -3.04
CA ASN A 31 -8.68 5.99 -2.18
C ASN A 31 -9.93 5.15 -1.83
N ASP A 32 -9.96 3.89 -2.24
CA ASP A 32 -11.00 2.91 -1.94
C ASP A 32 -10.42 1.73 -1.12
N HIS A 33 -11.31 0.87 -0.63
CA HIS A 33 -10.94 -0.32 0.13
C HIS A 33 -11.20 -1.60 -0.67
N VAL A 34 -10.19 -2.49 -0.70
CA VAL A 34 -10.27 -3.82 -1.31
C VAL A 34 -9.57 -4.83 -0.40
N GLN A 35 -10.28 -5.89 -0.02
CA GLN A 35 -9.75 -6.96 0.85
C GLN A 35 -9.79 -8.35 0.20
N ASP A 36 -10.59 -8.50 -0.86
CA ASP A 36 -10.69 -9.75 -1.61
C ASP A 36 -9.37 -10.06 -2.32
N LEU A 37 -8.97 -11.33 -2.27
CA LEU A 37 -7.63 -11.76 -2.69
C LEU A 37 -7.32 -11.44 -4.14
N GLU A 38 -8.24 -11.76 -5.07
CA GLU A 38 -8.03 -11.55 -6.51
C GLU A 38 -7.87 -10.07 -6.88
N PRO A 39 -8.82 -9.17 -6.55
CA PRO A 39 -8.67 -7.76 -6.90
C PRO A 39 -7.50 -7.09 -6.18
N LEU A 40 -7.19 -7.50 -4.94
CA LEU A 40 -6.03 -6.97 -4.22
C LEU A 40 -4.70 -7.42 -4.84
N THR A 41 -4.62 -8.67 -5.30
CA THR A 41 -3.44 -9.19 -6.03
C THR A 41 -3.23 -8.42 -7.32
N ALA A 42 -4.28 -8.25 -8.13
CA ALA A 42 -4.21 -7.53 -9.40
C ALA A 42 -3.77 -6.07 -9.18
N ARG A 43 -4.32 -5.41 -8.15
CA ARG A 43 -3.93 -4.06 -7.73
C ARG A 43 -2.45 -3.95 -7.35
N LEU A 44 -1.93 -4.98 -6.68
CA LEU A 44 -0.57 -4.97 -6.13
C LEU A 44 0.48 -5.62 -7.04
N ALA A 45 0.10 -6.15 -8.20
CA ALA A 45 0.96 -6.97 -9.06
C ALA A 45 2.32 -6.34 -9.39
N ASP A 46 2.36 -5.03 -9.65
CA ASP A 46 3.59 -4.30 -10.00
C ASP A 46 4.23 -3.55 -8.81
N THR A 47 3.75 -3.78 -7.57
CA THR A 47 4.19 -3.04 -6.39
C THR A 47 5.53 -3.54 -5.86
N ASP A 48 6.56 -2.68 -5.82
CA ASP A 48 7.81 -2.96 -5.11
C ASP A 48 7.63 -2.78 -3.60
N VAL A 49 6.97 -1.70 -3.19
CA VAL A 49 6.81 -1.29 -1.78
C VAL A 49 5.34 -1.00 -1.48
N LEU A 50 4.81 -1.62 -0.43
CA LEU A 50 3.44 -1.42 0.05
C LEU A 50 3.46 -0.57 1.32
N VAL A 51 2.76 0.55 1.31
CA VAL A 51 2.54 1.39 2.49
C VAL A 51 1.13 1.16 3.01
N LEU A 52 1.04 0.75 4.27
CA LEU A 52 -0.21 0.44 4.94
C LEU A 52 -0.57 1.52 5.96
N ILE A 53 -1.84 1.92 5.96
CA ILE A 53 -2.39 2.83 6.97
C ILE A 53 -3.07 1.96 8.02
N ARG A 54 -2.38 1.76 9.16
CA ARG A 54 -2.92 0.98 10.28
C ARG A 54 -3.36 -0.41 9.80
N ASP A 55 -4.49 -0.89 10.28
CA ASP A 55 -5.09 -2.19 10.09
C ASP A 55 -6.20 -2.21 9.03
N ARG A 56 -6.26 -1.18 8.16
CA ARG A 56 -7.31 -1.05 7.14
C ARG A 56 -7.33 -2.21 6.14
N THR A 57 -6.16 -2.70 5.73
CA THR A 57 -6.01 -3.86 4.85
C THR A 57 -5.21 -4.96 5.53
N LYS A 58 -5.76 -6.16 5.59
CA LYS A 58 -5.11 -7.36 6.14
C LYS A 58 -4.21 -7.99 5.09
N ILE A 59 -2.92 -8.04 5.38
CA ILE A 59 -1.92 -8.76 4.56
C ILE A 59 -1.71 -10.15 5.15
N ARG A 60 -2.02 -11.18 4.36
CA ARG A 60 -1.91 -12.59 4.76
C ARG A 60 -1.08 -13.38 3.75
N THR A 61 -0.63 -14.56 4.15
CA THR A 61 0.21 -15.46 3.35
C THR A 61 -0.29 -15.64 1.90
N PRO A 62 -1.59 -15.91 1.63
CA PRO A 62 -2.06 -16.13 0.26
C PRO A 62 -1.87 -14.94 -0.68
N LEU A 63 -1.88 -13.71 -0.13
CA LEU A 63 -1.60 -12.51 -0.91
C LEU A 63 -0.11 -12.41 -1.23
N LEU A 64 0.76 -12.59 -0.21
CA LEU A 64 2.21 -12.45 -0.36
C LEU A 64 2.79 -13.46 -1.36
N GLU A 65 2.28 -14.69 -1.37
CA GLU A 65 2.68 -15.73 -2.33
C GLU A 65 2.42 -15.34 -3.79
N ARG A 66 1.48 -14.44 -4.03
CA ARG A 66 1.10 -13.95 -5.36
C ARG A 66 1.79 -12.64 -5.76
N LEU A 67 2.64 -12.09 -4.89
CA LEU A 67 3.35 -10.83 -5.11
C LEU A 67 4.87 -11.05 -5.18
N PRO A 68 5.39 -11.76 -6.21
CA PRO A 68 6.80 -12.16 -6.27
C PRO A 68 7.78 -10.99 -6.40
N ARG A 69 7.29 -9.81 -6.82
CA ARG A 69 8.10 -8.59 -6.97
C ARG A 69 8.19 -7.77 -5.69
N HIS A 70 7.34 -8.07 -4.72
CA HIS A 70 7.20 -7.27 -3.51
C HIS A 70 8.44 -7.40 -2.63
N LYS A 71 8.95 -6.27 -2.14
CA LYS A 71 10.23 -6.20 -1.40
C LYS A 71 10.06 -5.71 0.03
N LEU A 72 9.06 -4.87 0.28
CA LEU A 72 8.95 -4.16 1.54
C LEU A 72 7.51 -3.75 1.85
N ILE A 73 7.07 -4.06 3.08
CA ILE A 73 5.87 -3.47 3.68
C ILE A 73 6.30 -2.40 4.68
N SER A 74 5.82 -1.18 4.50
CA SER A 74 5.98 -0.08 5.45
C SER A 74 4.67 0.18 6.18
N GLN A 75 4.66 -0.10 7.48
CA GLN A 75 3.48 0.00 8.32
C GLN A 75 3.40 1.37 8.99
N ARG A 76 2.34 2.15 8.74
CA ARG A 76 2.01 3.29 9.60
C ARG A 76 1.36 2.74 10.87
N SER A 77 2.12 2.84 11.96
CA SER A 77 1.74 2.61 13.37
C SER A 77 1.86 1.16 13.85
N VAL A 78 2.27 1.03 15.11
CA VAL A 78 2.74 -0.23 15.71
C VAL A 78 1.67 -1.09 16.40
N PHE A 79 0.47 -0.56 16.66
CA PHE A 79 -0.56 -1.30 17.40
C PHE A 79 -1.83 -1.47 16.55
N PRO A 80 -2.20 -2.69 16.11
CA PRO A 80 -3.56 -2.97 15.68
C PRO A 80 -4.52 -2.75 16.86
N HIS A 81 -5.70 -2.19 16.60
CA HIS A 81 -6.72 -2.01 17.63
C HIS A 81 -7.41 -3.33 17.96
#